data_AF-A0A378W2X2-F1
#
_entry.id   AF-A0A378W2X2-F1
#
_cell.length_a   1.000
_cell.length_b   1.000
_cell.length_c   1.000
_cell.angle_alpha   90.00
_cell.angle_beta   90.00
_cell.angle_gamma   90.00
#
_symmetry.space_group_name_H-M   'P 1'
#
loop_
_entity.id
_entity.type
_entity.pdbx_description
1 polymer ?
#
loop_
_entity_poly.entity_id
_entity_poly.type
_entity_poly.pdbx_seq_one_letter_code
_entity_poly.pdbx_strand_id
1 'polypeptide(L)'
;MQKKAEAAGISIEDEAALFIANLIRSNVRELEGAFNRVGASSRFMNRPVIDIDLARTALQDIIAEKHKVITADIIIDAVAKYYRIKISDVLGKNARATLPVRVRLP
;
A
#
# COMPACT_ATOMS: atom_id res chain seq x y z
N MET A 1 -18.82 2.43 -7.26
CA MET A 1 -18.59 1.05 -7.74
C MET A 1 -19.87 0.39 -8.25
N GLN A 2 -20.94 0.32 -7.46
CA GLN A 2 -22.21 -0.33 -7.85
C GLN A 2 -22.73 0.03 -9.25
N LYS A 3 -22.90 1.33 -9.56
CA LYS A 3 -23.33 1.76 -10.91
C LYS A 3 -22.47 1.23 -12.06
N LYS A 4 -21.17 0.99 -11.82
CA LYS A 4 -20.22 0.49 -12.83
C LYS A 4 -20.26 -1.04 -12.93
N ALA A 5 -20.55 -1.71 -11.82
CA ALA A 5 -20.81 -3.16 -11.77
C ALA A 5 -22.07 -3.51 -12.54
N GLU A 6 -23.17 -2.79 -12.29
CA GLU A 6 -24.43 -2.92 -13.03
C GLU A 6 -24.22 -2.71 -14.54
N ALA A 7 -23.49 -1.67 -14.94
CA ALA A 7 -23.17 -1.42 -16.35
C ALA A 7 -22.29 -2.51 -16.99
N ALA A 8 -21.50 -3.24 -16.20
CA ALA A 8 -20.66 -4.34 -16.66
C ALA A 8 -21.37 -5.70 -16.64
N GLY A 9 -22.64 -5.75 -16.21
CA GLY A 9 -23.41 -6.98 -16.02
C GLY A 9 -22.92 -7.85 -14.86
N ILE A 10 -22.21 -7.26 -13.89
CA ILE A 10 -21.62 -7.95 -12.75
C ILE A 10 -22.26 -7.42 -11.47
N SER A 11 -22.76 -8.31 -10.62
CA SER A 11 -23.26 -7.90 -9.30
C SER A 11 -22.12 -7.84 -8.30
N ILE A 12 -22.13 -6.86 -7.39
CA ILE A 12 -21.17 -6.74 -6.29
C ILE A 12 -21.94 -6.77 -4.99
N GLU A 13 -21.53 -7.61 -4.05
CA GLU A 13 -22.05 -7.58 -2.69
C GLU A 13 -21.53 -6.35 -1.94
N ASP A 14 -22.35 -5.77 -1.07
CA ASP A 14 -21.98 -4.57 -0.31
C ASP A 14 -20.71 -4.78 0.52
N GLU A 15 -20.57 -5.96 1.13
CA GLU A 15 -19.38 -6.29 1.93
C GLU A 15 -18.11 -6.35 1.06
N ALA A 16 -18.21 -6.92 -0.15
CA ALA A 16 -17.12 -6.92 -1.10
C ALA A 16 -16.79 -5.50 -1.60
N ALA A 17 -17.80 -4.67 -1.86
CA ALA A 17 -17.61 -3.26 -2.23
C ALA A 17 -16.87 -2.48 -1.14
N LEU A 18 -17.30 -2.64 0.11
CA LEU A 18 -16.70 -2.02 1.28
C LEU A 18 -15.26 -2.52 1.52
N PHE A 19 -15.01 -3.81 1.31
CA PHE A 19 -13.68 -4.39 1.39
C PHE A 19 -12.73 -3.73 0.38
N ILE A 20 -13.11 -3.66 -0.89
CA ILE A 20 -12.27 -3.06 -1.95
C ILE A 20 -12.05 -1.56 -1.68
N ALA A 21 -13.10 -0.84 -1.24
CA ALA A 21 -12.99 0.58 -0.89
C ALA A 21 -12.05 0.82 0.30
N ASN A 22 -12.03 -0.07 1.29
CA ASN A 22 -11.11 0.03 2.42
C ASN A 22 -9.67 -0.31 2.04
N LEU A 23 -9.49 -1.29 1.16
CA LEU A 23 -8.18 -1.68 0.67
C LEU A 23 -7.54 -0.57 -0.18
N ILE A 24 -8.31 0.09 -1.04
CA ILE A 24 -7.83 1.12 -1.97
C ILE A 24 -8.25 2.53 -1.50
N ARG A 25 -7.39 3.20 -0.72
CA ARG A 25 -7.63 4.58 -0.23
C ARG A 25 -6.88 5.66 -1.02
N SER A 26 -5.98 5.27 -1.91
CA SER A 26 -4.91 6.13 -2.42
C SER A 26 -5.33 6.99 -3.61
N ASN A 27 -6.15 6.47 -4.55
CA ASN A 27 -6.80 7.26 -5.60
C ASN A 27 -7.92 6.48 -6.36
N VAL A 28 -8.74 7.19 -7.13
CA VAL A 28 -9.87 6.64 -7.92
C VAL A 28 -9.40 5.70 -9.05
N ARG A 29 -8.27 5.97 -9.69
CA ARG A 29 -7.71 5.14 -10.78
C ARG A 29 -7.28 3.76 -10.30
N GLU A 30 -6.68 3.67 -9.11
CA GLU A 30 -6.37 2.40 -8.44
C GLU A 30 -7.64 1.63 -8.11
N LEU A 31 -8.70 2.32 -7.68
CA LEU A 31 -9.98 1.70 -7.36
C LEU A 31 -10.62 1.11 -8.62
N GLU A 32 -10.54 1.81 -9.75
CA GLU A 32 -10.98 1.31 -11.06
C GLU A 32 -10.13 0.13 -11.54
N GLY A 33 -8.81 0.17 -11.33
CA GLY A 33 -7.92 -0.93 -11.66
C GLY A 33 -8.22 -2.19 -10.83
N ALA A 34 -8.48 -2.04 -9.54
CA ALA A 34 -8.94 -3.11 -8.67
C ALA A 34 -10.28 -3.68 -9.14
N PHE A 35 -11.26 -2.82 -9.42
CA PHE A 35 -12.56 -3.24 -9.95
C PHE A 35 -12.43 -4.08 -11.23
N ASN A 36 -11.62 -3.62 -12.19
CA ASN A 36 -11.43 -4.34 -13.45
C ASN A 36 -10.77 -5.71 -13.24
N ARG A 37 -9.80 -5.83 -12.33
CA ARG A 37 -9.19 -7.11 -11.95
C ARG A 37 -10.22 -8.08 -11.37
N VAL A 38 -11.00 -7.63 -10.40
CA VAL A 38 -12.05 -8.46 -9.78
C VAL A 38 -13.11 -8.87 -10.80
N GLY A 39 -13.54 -7.94 -11.67
CA GLY A 39 -14.48 -8.24 -12.74
C GLY A 39 -13.95 -9.24 -13.78
N ALA A 40 -12.65 -9.19 -14.09
CA ALA A 40 -12.01 -10.19 -14.95
C ALA A 40 -11.94 -11.56 -14.27
N SER A 41 -11.60 -11.62 -12.98
CA SER A 41 -11.61 -12.87 -12.21
C SER A 41 -13.00 -13.48 -12.10
N SER A 42 -14.03 -12.66 -11.87
CA SER A 42 -15.45 -13.08 -11.88
C SER A 42 -15.83 -13.74 -13.20
N ARG A 43 -15.48 -13.13 -14.34
CA ARG A 43 -15.71 -13.70 -15.68
C ARG A 43 -14.94 -15.00 -15.91
N PHE A 44 -13.66 -15.04 -15.52
CA PHE A 44 -12.83 -16.23 -15.67
C PHE A 44 -13.35 -17.42 -14.87
N MET A 45 -13.88 -17.16 -13.67
CA MET A 45 -14.47 -18.18 -12.79
C MET A 45 -15.93 -18.49 -13.08
N ASN A 46 -16.55 -17.85 -14.09
CA ASN A 46 -17.98 -17.91 -14.37
C ASN A 46 -18.85 -17.62 -13.13
N ARG A 47 -18.39 -16.71 -12.25
CA ARG A 47 -19.14 -16.24 -11.08
C ARG A 47 -19.72 -14.86 -11.38
N PRO A 48 -21.04 -14.73 -11.59
CA PRO A 48 -21.66 -13.44 -11.95
C PRO A 48 -21.75 -12.45 -10.78
N VAL A 49 -21.54 -12.93 -9.54
CA VAL A 49 -21.53 -12.13 -8.32
C VAL A 49 -20.11 -12.06 -7.79
N ILE A 50 -19.67 -10.85 -7.46
CA ILE A 50 -18.43 -10.60 -6.72
C ILE A 50 -18.75 -10.66 -5.24
N ASP A 51 -18.38 -11.77 -4.62
CA ASP A 51 -18.36 -11.98 -3.17
C ASP A 51 -17.01 -11.53 -2.57
N ILE A 52 -16.93 -11.49 -1.24
CA ILE A 52 -15.71 -11.05 -0.54
C ILE A 52 -14.52 -11.98 -0.80
N ASP A 53 -14.75 -13.27 -1.02
CA ASP A 53 -13.71 -14.26 -1.26
C ASP A 53 -13.06 -14.05 -2.62
N LEU A 54 -13.87 -13.86 -3.67
CA LEU A 54 -13.42 -13.55 -5.01
C LEU A 54 -12.66 -12.23 -5.05
N ALA A 55 -13.14 -11.21 -4.34
CA ALA A 55 -12.42 -9.94 -4.21
C ALA A 55 -11.06 -10.12 -3.51
N ARG A 56 -10.99 -10.95 -2.46
CA ARG A 56 -9.75 -11.24 -1.73
C ARG A 56 -8.74 -11.99 -2.61
N THR A 57 -9.19 -13.01 -3.34
CA THR A 57 -8.34 -13.78 -4.26
C THR A 57 -7.84 -12.91 -5.40
N ALA A 58 -8.71 -12.11 -6.01
CA ALA A 58 -8.38 -11.28 -7.16
C ALA A 58 -7.44 -10.10 -6.82
N LEU A 59 -7.36 -9.70 -5.54
CA LEU A 59 -6.55 -8.57 -5.07
C LEU A 59 -5.41 -9.00 -4.13
N GLN A 60 -5.06 -10.29 -4.11
CA GLN A 60 -4.03 -10.84 -3.22
C GLN A 60 -2.66 -10.17 -3.42
N ASP A 61 -2.32 -9.81 -4.65
CA ASP A 61 -1.12 -9.06 -5.02
C ASP A 61 -1.08 -7.67 -4.37
N ILE A 62 -2.20 -6.92 -4.44
CA ILE A 62 -2.32 -5.61 -3.80
C ILE A 62 -2.23 -5.73 -2.28
N ILE A 63 -2.88 -6.75 -1.72
CA ILE A 63 -2.85 -7.02 -0.28
C ILE A 63 -1.41 -7.30 0.16
N ALA A 64 -0.68 -8.14 -0.57
CA ALA A 64 0.72 -8.47 -0.26
C ALA A 64 1.63 -7.24 -0.34
N GLU A 65 1.41 -6.35 -1.31
CA GLU A 65 2.18 -5.12 -1.45
C GLU A 65 1.94 -4.14 -0.28
N LYS A 66 0.70 -3.98 0.17
CA LYS A 66 0.39 -3.16 1.35
C LYS A 66 0.93 -3.71 2.67
N HIS A 67 1.13 -5.02 2.77
CA HIS A 67 1.74 -5.64 3.93
C HIS A 67 3.27 -5.53 3.96
N LYS A 68 3.91 -4.87 2.97
CA LYS A 68 5.29 -4.39 3.15
C LYS A 68 5.29 -3.25 4.16
N VAL A 69 5.27 -3.62 5.43
CA VAL A 69 5.50 -2.69 6.54
C VAL A 69 6.89 -2.12 6.36
N ILE A 70 6.98 -0.82 6.12
CA ILE A 70 8.24 -0.10 6.13
C ILE A 70 8.68 -0.03 7.59
N THR A 71 9.62 -0.90 7.97
CA THR A 71 10.22 -0.87 9.30
C THR A 71 11.35 0.15 9.36
N ALA A 72 11.70 0.59 10.56
CA ALA A 72 12.88 1.42 10.79
C ALA A 72 14.14 0.76 10.20
N ASP A 73 14.26 -0.56 10.28
CA ASP A 73 15.38 -1.32 9.70
C ASP A 73 15.47 -1.18 8.19
N ILE A 74 14.34 -1.22 7.46
CA ILE A 74 14.31 -1.01 6.00
C ILE A 74 14.77 0.40 5.65
N ILE A 75 14.35 1.40 6.42
CA ILE A 75 14.76 2.79 6.23
C ILE A 75 16.27 2.93 6.50
N ILE A 76 16.76 2.40 7.62
CA ILE A 76 18.16 2.46 8.02
C ILE A 76 19.06 1.76 6.98
N ASP A 77 18.65 0.58 6.50
CA ASP A 77 19.38 -0.16 5.45
C ASP A 77 19.39 0.60 4.12
N ALA A 78 18.27 1.20 3.71
CA ALA A 78 18.21 2.02 2.51
C ALA A 78 19.13 3.26 2.60
N VAL A 79 19.13 3.96 3.74
CA VAL A 79 20.00 5.11 4.01
C VAL A 79 21.47 4.68 4.02
N ALA A 80 21.79 3.59 4.71
CA ALA A 80 23.15 3.03 4.79
C ALA A 80 23.69 2.68 3.39
N LYS A 81 22.88 2.02 2.56
CA LYS A 81 23.22 1.68 1.16
C LYS A 81 23.44 2.92 0.30
N TYR A 82 22.56 3.92 0.40
CA TYR A 82 22.65 5.13 -0.40
C TYR A 82 23.94 5.92 -0.11
N TYR A 83 24.25 6.10 1.17
CA TYR A 83 25.45 6.83 1.61
C TYR A 83 26.71 5.96 1.70
N ARG A 84 26.61 4.65 1.40
CA ARG A 84 27.68 3.65 1.52
C ARG A 84 28.34 3.64 2.90
N ILE A 85 27.55 3.85 3.94
CA ILE A 85 27.96 3.82 5.35
C ILE A 85 27.48 2.52 5.98
N LYS A 86 28.09 2.08 7.07
CA LYS A 86 27.62 0.87 7.76
C LYS A 86 26.36 1.20 8.57
N ILE A 87 25.46 0.24 8.70
CA ILE A 87 24.27 0.36 9.55
C ILE A 87 24.65 0.71 11.00
N SER A 88 25.78 0.19 11.49
CA SER A 88 26.36 0.54 12.81
C SER A 88 26.69 2.03 12.97
N ASP A 89 27.00 2.70 11.86
CA ASP A 89 27.35 4.13 11.84
C ASP A 89 26.08 4.98 11.84
N VAL A 90 25.00 4.49 11.20
CA VAL A 90 23.66 5.09 11.25
C VAL A 90 23.05 4.94 12.64
N LEU A 91 23.25 3.80 13.29
CA LEU A 91 22.80 3.49 14.66
C LEU A 91 23.78 4.00 15.73
N GLY A 92 24.84 4.70 15.33
CA GLY A 92 25.96 5.09 16.17
C GLY A 92 25.58 5.93 17.40
N LYS A 93 26.22 5.57 18.52
CA LYS A 93 26.08 6.05 19.90
C LYS A 93 25.88 7.56 20.08
N ASN A 94 24.76 7.92 20.72
CA ASN A 94 24.49 9.13 21.51
C ASN A 94 24.72 10.50 20.87
N ALA A 95 23.62 11.25 20.81
CA ALA A 95 23.58 12.70 20.74
C ALA A 95 24.60 13.36 21.68
N ARG A 96 25.64 14.00 21.12
CA ARG A 96 26.38 15.12 21.72
C ARG A 96 27.38 15.71 20.71
N ALA A 97 26.85 16.20 19.60
CA ALA A 97 27.51 17.30 18.89
C ALA A 97 26.88 18.60 19.37
N THR A 98 27.20 19.02 20.60
CA THR A 98 26.96 20.40 21.03
C THR A 98 27.87 21.27 20.18
N LEU A 99 27.32 21.87 19.12
CA LEU A 99 28.01 22.91 18.38
C LEU A 99 28.25 24.09 19.34
N PRO A 100 29.51 24.54 19.56
CA PRO A 100 29.74 25.76 20.32
C PRO A 100 29.38 26.93 19.41
N VAL A 101 28.13 27.41 19.49
CA VAL A 101 27.74 28.67 18.86
C VAL A 101 28.35 29.79 19.70
N ARG A 102 29.59 30.15 19.37
CA ARG A 102 30.27 31.31 19.96
C ARG A 102 29.71 32.55 19.27
N VAL A 103 28.57 33.04 19.76
CA VAL A 103 28.00 34.32 19.31
C VAL A 103 28.85 35.43 19.92
N ARG A 104 29.75 36.01 19.12
CA ARG A 104 30.39 37.29 19.44
C ARG A 104 29.51 38.37 18.82
N LEU A 105 28.71 39.04 19.66
CA LEU A 105 28.02 40.27 19.26
C LEU A 105 29.00 41.46 19.38
N PRO A 106 28.93 42.46 18.47
CA PRO A 106 29.69 43.71 18.55
C PRO A 106 29.19 44.64 19.66
#